data_AF-B4FVA0-F1
#
_entry.id   AF-B4FVA0-F1
#
_cell.length_a   1.000
_cell.length_b   1.000
_cell.length_c   1.000
_cell.angle_alpha   90.00
_cell.angle_beta   90.00
_cell.angle_gamma   90.00
#
_symmetry.space_group_name_H-M   'P 1'
#
loop_
_entity.id
_entity.type
_entity.pdbx_description
1 polymer ?
#
loop_
_entity_poly.entity_id
_entity_poly.type
_entity_poly.pdbx_seq_one_letter_code
_entity_poly.pdbx_strand_id
1 'polypeptide(L)'
;MLVGFVSTEGRFYSKVVRAGESFVIPRGMVHFQYNVGKGAARAMTVFNSQLPGVVLAAQTLFGADPEIPDDVLAKSFQVDTDTIKLLKSKFQKG
;
A
#
# COMPACT_ATOMS: atom_id res chain seq x y z
N MET A 1 -8.17 7.91 -12.28
CA MET A 1 -7.48 7.04 -11.31
C MET A 1 -7.58 7.69 -9.94
N LEU A 2 -8.15 6.99 -8.94
CA LEU A 2 -8.13 7.47 -7.57
C LEU A 2 -6.70 7.35 -7.04
N VAL A 3 -6.13 8.45 -6.59
CA VAL A 3 -4.82 8.49 -5.92
C VAL A 3 -5.05 9.02 -4.52
N GLY A 4 -4.41 8.41 -3.54
CA GLY A 4 -4.50 8.91 -2.17
C GLY A 4 -3.31 8.52 -1.30
N PHE A 5 -3.09 9.29 -0.24
CA PHE A 5 -2.09 9.03 0.79
C PHE A 5 -2.60 9.45 2.16
N VAL A 6 -1.97 8.91 3.20
CA VAL A 6 -2.25 9.29 4.60
C VAL A 6 -1.05 10.06 5.14
N SER A 7 -1.28 11.24 5.71
CA SER A 7 -0.22 12.04 6.35
C SER A 7 0.19 11.44 7.70
N THR A 8 1.28 11.94 8.27
CA THR A 8 1.72 11.60 9.63
C THR A 8 0.72 11.99 10.72
N GLU A 9 -0.22 12.88 10.41
CA GLU A 9 -1.33 13.26 11.30
C GLU A 9 -2.53 12.28 11.18
N GLY A 10 -2.40 11.21 10.40
CA GLY A 10 -3.48 10.28 10.12
C GLY A 10 -4.55 10.84 9.16
N ARG A 11 -4.29 11.98 8.51
CA ARG A 11 -5.24 12.60 7.58
C ARG A 11 -5.15 11.98 6.20
N PHE A 12 -6.28 11.50 5.70
CA PHE A 12 -6.39 10.98 4.35
C PHE A 12 -6.60 12.10 3.32
N TYR A 13 -5.75 12.12 2.30
CA TYR A 13 -5.86 13.01 1.13
C TYR A 13 -6.08 12.15 -0.11
N SER A 14 -7.07 12.51 -0.93
CA SER A 14 -7.31 11.80 -2.19
C SER A 14 -7.96 12.67 -3.26
N LYS A 15 -7.77 12.25 -4.52
CA LYS A 15 -8.43 12.82 -5.69
C LYS A 15 -8.55 11.75 -6.78
N VAL A 16 -9.64 11.80 -7.54
CA VAL A 16 -9.70 11.11 -8.84
C VAL A 16 -8.94 11.95 -9.86
N VAL A 17 -7.69 11.57 -10.11
CA VAL A 17 -6.78 12.20 -11.07
C VAL A 17 -7.15 11.76 -12.48
N ARG A 18 -7.28 12.73 -13.39
CA ARG A 18 -7.60 12.56 -14.83
C ARG A 18 -6.36 12.80 -15.70
N ALA A 19 -6.51 12.54 -17.00
CA ALA A 19 -5.44 12.81 -17.98
C ALA A 19 -5.03 14.28 -17.94
N GLY A 20 -3.72 14.55 -17.94
CA GLY A 20 -3.16 15.90 -17.83
C GLY A 20 -3.05 16.44 -16.41
N GLU A 21 -3.68 15.82 -15.42
CA GLU A 21 -3.54 16.21 -14.01
C GLU A 21 -2.33 15.51 -13.35
N SER A 22 -1.68 16.21 -12.43
CA SER A 22 -0.55 15.71 -11.65
C SER A 22 -0.93 15.46 -10.19
N PHE A 23 -0.08 14.70 -9.49
CA PHE A 23 -0.15 14.49 -8.05
C PHE A 23 1.26 14.43 -7.47
N VAL A 24 1.39 14.68 -6.17
CA VAL A 24 2.65 14.57 -5.42
C VAL A 24 2.39 13.75 -4.17
N ILE A 25 3.26 12.79 -3.90
CA ILE A 25 3.27 12.03 -2.65
C ILE A 25 4.53 12.44 -1.87
N PRO A 26 4.39 12.97 -0.64
CA PRO A 26 5.53 13.24 0.22
C PRO A 26 6.34 11.97 0.52
N ARG A 27 7.65 12.12 0.69
CA ARG A 27 8.57 10.99 0.95
C ARG A 27 8.11 10.19 2.18
N GLY A 28 8.10 8.87 2.04
CA GLY A 28 7.82 7.92 3.13
C GLY A 28 6.35 7.76 3.50
N MET A 29 5.42 8.46 2.83
CA MET A 29 4.00 8.33 3.13
C MET A 29 3.38 7.10 2.45
N VAL A 30 2.55 6.38 3.20
CA VAL A 30 1.73 5.30 2.65
C VAL A 30 0.72 5.91 1.68
N HIS A 31 0.68 5.37 0.46
CA HIS A 31 -0.15 5.85 -0.63
C HIS A 31 -0.60 4.71 -1.53
N PHE A 32 -1.62 4.95 -2.34
CA PHE A 32 -2.17 3.97 -3.28
C PHE A 32 -2.70 4.63 -4.55
N GLN A 33 -2.91 3.80 -5.57
CA GLN A 33 -3.66 4.14 -6.77
C GLN A 33 -4.73 3.06 -7.04
N TYR A 34 -5.92 3.49 -7.47
CA TYR A 34 -7.02 2.59 -7.81
C TYR A 34 -7.76 3.05 -9.07
N ASN A 35 -7.99 2.15 -10.03
CA ASN A 35 -8.72 2.48 -11.25
C ASN A 35 -10.23 2.39 -11.02
N VAL A 36 -10.87 3.55 -10.83
CA VAL A 36 -12.33 3.69 -10.68
C VAL A 36 -13.06 3.83 -12.04
N GLY A 37 -12.33 3.87 -13.16
CA GLY A 37 -12.90 4.02 -14.49
C GLY A 37 -13.23 2.67 -15.15
N LYS A 38 -13.97 2.72 -16.25
CA LYS A 38 -14.34 1.51 -17.03
C LYS A 38 -13.22 1.00 -17.95
N GLY A 39 -12.28 1.87 -18.32
CA GLY A 39 -11.19 1.57 -19.25
C GLY A 39 -9.84 1.41 -18.55
N ALA A 40 -8.84 0.92 -19.29
CA ALA A 40 -7.47 0.89 -18.83
C ALA A 40 -6.97 2.32 -18.54
N ALA A 41 -6.24 2.48 -17.43
CA ALA A 41 -5.62 3.73 -17.02
C ALA A 41 -4.12 3.54 -16.86
N ARG A 42 -3.33 4.57 -17.20
CA ARG A 42 -1.88 4.58 -17.03
C ARG A 42 -1.45 5.89 -16.39
N ALA A 43 -0.43 5.82 -15.54
CA ALA A 43 0.29 6.98 -15.05
C ALA A 43 1.79 6.83 -15.32
N MET A 44 2.47 7.97 -15.38
CA MET A 44 3.92 8.06 -15.38
C MET A 44 4.31 8.79 -14.10
N THR A 45 5.20 8.19 -13.31
CA THR A 45 5.69 8.75 -12.05
C THR A 45 7.20 8.91 -12.14
N VAL A 46 7.71 9.96 -11.51
CA VAL A 46 9.14 10.25 -11.41
C VAL A 46 9.53 10.37 -9.94
N PHE A 47 10.76 9.99 -9.63
CA PHE A 47 11.31 10.05 -8.28
C PHE A 47 12.55 10.94 -8.28
N ASN A 48 12.80 11.61 -7.16
CA ASN A 48 14.02 12.42 -6.98
C ASN A 48 15.21 11.59 -6.46
N SER A 49 15.18 10.27 -6.64
CA SER A 49 16.25 9.34 -6.27
C SER A 49 16.41 8.32 -7.40
N GLN A 50 17.65 7.98 -7.72
CA GLN A 50 18.00 6.86 -8.59
C GLN A 50 17.63 5.50 -7.98
N LEU A 51 17.48 5.43 -6.66
CA LEU A 51 17.13 4.24 -5.89
C LEU A 51 15.97 4.58 -4.94
N PRO A 52 14.74 4.75 -5.44
CA PRO A 52 13.61 5.13 -4.59
C PRO A 52 13.15 3.98 -3.68
N GLY A 53 13.35 2.72 -4.11
CA GLY A 53 12.82 1.55 -3.43
C GLY A 53 11.28 1.48 -3.45
N VAL A 54 10.73 0.30 -3.15
CA VAL A 54 9.28 0.12 -2.97
C VAL A 54 9.05 -0.85 -1.81
N VAL A 55 8.18 -0.46 -0.87
CA VAL A 55 7.71 -1.33 0.21
C VAL A 55 6.22 -1.55 0.02
N LEU A 56 5.84 -2.74 -0.42
CA LEU A 56 4.43 -3.11 -0.61
C LEU A 56 3.83 -3.51 0.73
N ALA A 57 3.07 -2.61 1.36
CA ALA A 57 2.60 -2.77 2.74
C ALA A 57 2.03 -4.17 3.06
N ALA A 58 1.08 -4.66 2.26
CA ALA A 58 0.46 -5.96 2.50
C ALA A 58 1.44 -7.13 2.32
N GLN A 59 2.26 -7.12 1.26
CA GLN A 59 3.28 -8.17 1.05
C GLN A 59 4.35 -8.14 2.14
N THR A 60 4.78 -6.96 2.58
CA THR A 60 5.77 -6.80 3.65
C THR A 60 5.23 -7.26 5.00
N LEU A 61 3.95 -7.06 5.29
CA LEU A 61 3.34 -7.46 6.56
C LEU A 61 2.94 -8.95 6.57
N PHE A 62 2.41 -9.48 5.47
CA PHE A 62 1.78 -10.80 5.44
C PHE A 62 2.49 -11.83 4.56
N GLY A 63 3.53 -11.45 3.82
CA GLY A 63 4.29 -12.35 2.94
C GLY A 63 5.81 -12.12 3.02
N ALA A 64 6.29 -11.66 4.18
CA ALA A 64 7.71 -11.60 4.50
C ALA A 64 8.29 -13.01 4.68
N ASP A 65 9.59 -13.15 4.42
CA ASP A 65 10.36 -14.37 4.64
C ASP A 65 11.68 -14.02 5.36
N PRO A 66 11.88 -14.45 6.62
CA PRO A 66 10.93 -15.23 7.44
C PRO A 66 9.66 -14.42 7.79
N GLU A 67 8.57 -15.13 8.06
CA GLU A 67 7.29 -14.50 8.39
C GLU A 67 7.35 -13.73 9.72
N ILE A 68 6.61 -12.62 9.83
CA ILE A 68 6.38 -11.93 11.10
C ILE A 68 5.54 -12.85 12.00
N PRO A 69 5.86 -13.04 13.30
CA PRO A 69 5.08 -13.91 14.18
C PRO A 69 3.60 -13.54 14.23
N ASP A 70 2.72 -14.54 14.22
CA ASP A 70 1.26 -14.35 14.20
C ASP A 70 0.79 -13.49 15.38
N ASP A 71 1.33 -13.73 16.58
CA ASP A 71 0.95 -13.00 17.79
C ASP A 71 1.27 -11.50 17.73
N VAL A 72 2.37 -11.13 17.04
CA VAL A 72 2.78 -9.73 16.85
C VAL A 72 1.76 -9.01 15.98
N LEU A 73 1.37 -9.63 14.85
CA LEU A 73 0.37 -9.07 13.95
C LEU A 73 -1.01 -9.10 14.60
N ALA A 74 -1.42 -10.18 15.25
CA ALA A 74 -2.70 -10.30 15.93
C ALA A 74 -2.88 -9.19 16.97
N LYS A 75 -1.84 -8.96 17.79
CA LYS A 75 -1.83 -7.86 18.77
C LYS A 75 -1.88 -6.48 18.11
N SER A 76 -1.12 -6.28 17.03
CA SER A 76 -1.03 -4.98 16.33
C SER A 76 -2.33 -4.61 15.61
N PHE A 77 -3.00 -5.60 15.02
CA PHE A 77 -4.24 -5.43 14.27
C PHE A 77 -5.50 -5.58 15.14
N GLN A 78 -5.34 -5.98 16.41
CA GLN A 78 -6.43 -6.20 17.37
C GLN A 78 -7.43 -7.28 16.88
N VAL A 79 -6.91 -8.37 16.34
CA VAL A 79 -7.66 -9.53 15.84
C VAL A 79 -7.08 -10.82 16.41
N ASP A 80 -7.74 -11.96 16.17
CA ASP A 80 -7.20 -13.27 16.50
C ASP A 80 -6.12 -13.74 15.50
N THR A 81 -5.38 -14.79 15.89
CA THR A 81 -4.32 -15.36 15.07
C THR A 81 -4.85 -16.08 13.82
N ASP A 82 -6.09 -16.59 13.85
CA ASP A 82 -6.70 -17.24 12.70
C ASP A 82 -6.97 -16.25 11.56
N THR A 83 -7.38 -15.02 11.89
CA THR A 83 -7.50 -13.90 10.95
C THR A 83 -6.14 -13.56 10.33
N ILE A 84 -5.06 -13.54 11.12
CA ILE A 84 -3.71 -13.27 10.60
C ILE A 84 -3.24 -14.37 9.66
N LYS A 85 -3.43 -15.64 10.03
CA LYS A 85 -3.11 -16.78 9.16
C LYS A 85 -3.89 -16.73 7.85
N LEU A 86 -5.17 -16.36 7.91
CA LEU A 86 -5.98 -16.15 6.72
C LEU A 86 -5.38 -15.07 5.83
N LEU A 87 -4.97 -13.92 6.39
CA LEU A 87 -4.32 -12.86 5.62
C LEU A 87 -3.01 -13.35 5.01
N LYS A 88 -2.11 -13.96 5.79
CA LYS A 88 -0.84 -14.52 5.30
C LYS A 88 -1.02 -15.51 4.16
N SER A 89 -2.04 -16.38 4.22
CA SER A 89 -2.33 -17.34 3.15
C SER A 89 -2.57 -16.71 1.77
N LYS A 90 -2.91 -15.41 1.71
CA LYS A 90 -3.09 -14.66 0.45
C LYS A 90 -1.80 -14.11 -0.15
N PHE A 91 -0.70 -14.15 0.61
CA PHE A 91 0.59 -13.52 0.25
C PHE A 91 1.78 -14.49 0.29
N GLN A 92 1.55 -15.74 0.68
CA GLN A 92 2.55 -16.81 0.55
C GLN A 92 2.86 -17.03 -0.94
N LYS A 93 4.16 -17.07 -1.27
CA LYS A 93 4.61 -17.49 -2.59
C LYS A 93 4.30 -18.98 -2.73
N GLY A 94 3.69 -19.38 -3.84
CA GLY A 94 3.64 -20.80 -4.24
C GLY A 94 5.03 -21.36 -4.45
#